data_AF-A0A853AFB0-F1
#
_entry.id   AF-A0A853AFB0-F1
#
_cell.length_a   1.000
_cell.length_b   1.000
_cell.length_c   1.000
_cell.angle_alpha   90.00
_cell.angle_beta   90.00
_cell.angle_gamma   90.00
#
_symmetry.space_group_name_H-M   'P 1'
#
loop_
_entity.id
_entity.type
_entity.pdbx_description
1 polymer ?
#
loop_
_entity_poly.entity_id
_entity_poly.type
_entity_poly.pdbx_seq_one_letter_code
_entity_poly.pdbx_strand_id
1 'polypeptide(L)'
;MTDGFGVHTDEMRAHAEKLRGVADEVGVAQDAAGEASLGGTEAYGILCSPILTPLMGVVEAGGMAAIAAARGAVEATSVGIKGMADGYDEVQQAVSELFEKIRSEIGGN
;
A
#
# COMPACT_ATOMS: atom_id res chain seq x y z
N MET A 1 3.02 -17.87 18.33
CA MET A 1 2.32 -18.21 19.58
C MET A 1 1.20 -17.20 19.73
N THR A 2 -0.06 -17.63 19.80
CA THR A 2 -1.19 -16.77 20.15
C THR A 2 -1.20 -16.60 21.66
N ASP A 3 -0.65 -15.50 22.15
CA ASP A 3 -0.71 -15.12 23.57
C ASP A 3 -1.04 -13.62 23.63
N GLY A 4 -2.34 -13.29 23.65
CA GLY A 4 -2.85 -11.90 23.59
C GLY A 4 -4.27 -11.78 23.03
N PHE A 5 -4.63 -10.61 22.47
CA PHE A 5 -5.97 -10.22 21.96
C PHE A 5 -6.57 -11.10 20.83
N GLY A 6 -5.96 -12.21 20.45
CA GLY A 6 -6.40 -13.04 19.32
C GLY A 6 -6.07 -12.43 17.95
N VAL A 7 -5.12 -11.50 17.90
CA VAL A 7 -4.65 -10.85 16.68
C VAL A 7 -3.26 -11.36 16.32
N HIS A 8 -3.08 -11.73 15.05
CA HIS A 8 -1.81 -12.23 14.52
C HIS A 8 -1.01 -11.08 13.90
N THR A 9 -0.33 -10.28 14.73
CA THR A 9 0.41 -9.09 14.29
C THR A 9 1.53 -9.42 13.29
N ASP A 10 2.14 -10.60 13.40
CA ASP A 10 3.08 -11.12 12.42
C ASP A 10 2.44 -11.36 11.03
N GLU A 11 1.23 -11.93 11.00
CA GLU A 11 0.51 -12.16 9.75
C GLU A 11 0.04 -10.83 9.12
N MET A 12 -0.36 -9.87 9.95
CA MET A 12 -0.67 -8.51 9.51
C MET A 12 0.54 -7.85 8.85
N ARG A 13 1.73 -7.94 9.48
CA ARG A 13 2.98 -7.44 8.89
C ARG A 13 3.33 -8.16 7.59
N ALA A 14 3.20 -9.49 7.56
CA ALA A 14 3.43 -10.26 6.34
C ALA A 14 2.45 -9.87 5.22
N HIS A 15 1.20 -9.50 5.54
CA HIS A 15 0.24 -9.01 4.56
C HIS A 15 0.57 -7.59 4.08
N ALA A 16 0.96 -6.68 4.98
CA ALA A 16 1.43 -5.35 4.62
C ALA A 16 2.61 -5.42 3.63
N GLU A 17 3.58 -6.31 3.89
CA GLU A 17 4.70 -6.56 2.98
C GLU A 17 4.25 -7.03 1.57
N LYS A 18 3.24 -7.89 1.50
CA LYS A 18 2.64 -8.29 0.21
C LYS A 18 1.99 -7.10 -0.51
N LEU A 19 1.27 -6.25 0.21
CA LEU A 19 0.64 -5.06 -0.37
C LEU A 19 1.67 -4.07 -0.88
N ARG A 20 2.78 -3.88 -0.16
CA ARG A 20 3.91 -3.08 -0.65
C ARG A 20 4.47 -3.63 -1.95
N GLY A 21 4.64 -4.96 -2.05
CA GLY A 21 5.04 -5.61 -3.31
C GLY A 21 4.07 -5.32 -4.47
N VAL A 22 2.76 -5.33 -4.21
CA VAL A 22 1.76 -4.92 -5.22
C VAL A 22 1.91 -3.44 -5.60
N ALA A 23 2.15 -2.54 -4.64
CA ALA A 23 2.39 -1.13 -4.93
C ALA A 23 3.67 -0.90 -5.78
N ASP A 24 4.69 -1.72 -5.59
CA ASP A 24 5.90 -1.71 -6.42
C ASP A 24 5.62 -2.20 -7.85
N GLU A 25 4.86 -3.31 -8.00
CA GLU A 25 4.43 -3.81 -9.32
C GLU A 25 3.58 -2.76 -10.08
N VAL A 26 2.68 -2.06 -9.39
CA VAL A 26 1.92 -0.96 -9.98
C VAL A 26 2.83 0.21 -10.38
N GLY A 27 3.90 0.46 -9.62
CA GLY A 27 4.94 1.43 -10.01
C GLY A 27 5.63 1.04 -11.32
N VAL A 28 6.03 -0.22 -11.47
CA VAL A 28 6.60 -0.73 -12.73
C VAL A 28 5.61 -0.58 -13.89
N ALA A 29 4.33 -0.85 -13.66
CA ALA A 29 3.30 -0.67 -14.68
C ALA A 29 3.11 0.82 -15.06
N GLN A 30 3.23 1.74 -14.10
CA GLN A 30 3.20 3.18 -14.35
C GLN A 30 4.37 3.61 -15.23
N ASP A 31 5.58 3.16 -14.91
CA ASP A 31 6.79 3.49 -15.68
C ASP A 31 6.66 2.99 -17.11
N ALA A 32 6.21 1.75 -17.29
CA ALA A 32 5.94 1.17 -18.61
C ALA A 32 4.86 1.95 -19.39
N ALA A 33 3.80 2.41 -18.72
CA ALA A 33 2.77 3.24 -19.35
C ALA A 33 3.31 4.62 -19.76
N GLY A 34 4.27 5.19 -19.02
CA GLY A 34 4.93 6.43 -19.38
C GLY A 34 5.88 6.29 -20.57
N GLU A 35 6.54 5.14 -20.73
CA GLU A 35 7.37 4.82 -21.90
C GLU A 35 6.54 4.53 -23.15
N ALA A 36 5.37 3.89 -22.98
CA ALA A 36 4.43 3.62 -24.05
C ALA A 36 3.60 4.85 -24.42
N SER A 37 4.22 5.91 -24.95
CA SER A 37 3.47 7.04 -25.48
C SER A 37 2.80 6.67 -26.81
N LEU A 38 1.47 6.74 -26.87
CA LEU A 38 0.69 6.54 -28.11
C LEU A 38 0.64 7.85 -28.90
N GLY A 39 1.76 8.54 -29.01
CA GLY A 39 1.84 9.89 -29.56
C GLY A 39 2.01 9.94 -31.07
N GLY A 40 1.28 10.86 -31.71
CA GLY A 40 1.68 11.43 -32.99
C GLY A 40 1.51 10.52 -34.22
N THR A 41 2.35 10.77 -35.22
CA THR A 41 2.24 10.19 -36.55
C THR A 41 2.65 8.72 -36.61
N GLU A 42 3.42 8.23 -35.63
CA GLU A 42 3.86 6.84 -35.56
C GLU A 42 2.74 5.89 -35.11
N ALA A 43 1.88 6.34 -34.19
CA ALA A 43 0.74 5.55 -33.71
C ALA A 43 -0.50 5.65 -34.61
N TYR A 44 -0.83 6.86 -35.09
CA TYR A 44 -2.10 7.13 -35.78
C TYR A 44 -1.97 7.55 -37.25
N GLY A 45 -0.74 7.70 -37.76
CA GLY A 45 -0.51 8.20 -39.11
C GLY A 45 -0.77 9.71 -39.28
N ILE A 46 -0.24 10.29 -40.36
CA ILE A 46 -0.26 11.75 -40.60
C ILE A 46 -1.67 12.34 -40.69
N LEU A 47 -2.64 11.55 -41.17
CA LEU A 47 -4.00 12.03 -41.42
C LEU A 47 -4.86 12.03 -40.15
N CYS A 48 -4.69 11.04 -39.26
CA CYS A 48 -5.53 10.88 -38.08
C CYS A 48 -4.91 11.50 -36.82
N SER A 49 -3.58 11.68 -36.81
CA SER A 49 -2.82 12.27 -35.70
C SER A 49 -3.33 13.64 -35.22
N PRO A 50 -3.73 14.60 -36.09
CA PRO A 50 -4.19 15.93 -35.63
C PRO A 50 -5.47 15.90 -34.79
N ILE A 51 -6.34 14.91 -35.04
CA ILE A 51 -7.63 14.79 -34.36
C ILE A 51 -7.50 13.87 -33.14
N LEU A 52 -6.75 12.78 -33.26
CA LEU A 52 -6.67 11.74 -32.23
C LEU A 52 -5.65 12.05 -31.12
N THR A 53 -4.51 12.67 -31.45
CA THR A 53 -3.45 12.93 -30.46
C THR A 53 -3.92 13.77 -29.26
N PRO A 54 -4.68 14.88 -29.44
CA PRO A 54 -5.18 15.65 -28.31
C PRO A 54 -6.17 14.88 -27.43
N LEU A 55 -7.04 14.06 -28.04
CA LEU A 55 -8.01 13.23 -27.31
C LEU A 55 -7.31 12.14 -26.50
N MET A 56 -6.33 11.47 -27.11
CA MET A 56 -5.57 10.40 -26.46
C MET A 56 -4.69 10.94 -25.33
N GLY A 57 -4.11 12.13 -25.46
CA GLY A 57 -3.33 12.74 -24.38
C GLY A 57 -4.14 12.96 -23.10
N VAL A 58 -5.43 13.27 -23.19
CA VAL A 58 -6.31 13.37 -22.01
C VAL A 58 -6.56 12.00 -21.37
N VAL A 59 -6.77 10.97 -22.19
CA VAL A 59 -6.96 9.60 -21.72
C VAL A 59 -5.69 9.06 -21.07
N GLU A 60 -4.53 9.29 -21.68
CA GLU A 60 -3.22 8.92 -21.13
C GLU A 60 -2.97 9.59 -19.77
N ALA A 61 -3.20 10.90 -19.66
CA ALA A 61 -3.08 11.63 -18.40
C ALA A 61 -4.03 11.09 -17.32
N GLY A 62 -5.28 10.80 -17.68
CA GLY A 62 -6.26 10.19 -16.78
C GLY A 62 -5.85 8.79 -16.32
N GLY A 63 -5.33 7.97 -17.23
CA GLY A 63 -4.81 6.63 -16.94
C GLY A 63 -3.62 6.68 -15.99
N MET A 64 -2.63 7.53 -16.25
CA MET A 64 -1.47 7.72 -15.37
C MET A 64 -1.88 8.17 -13.96
N ALA A 65 -2.84 9.10 -13.87
CA ALA A 65 -3.38 9.56 -12.59
C ALA A 65 -4.12 8.45 -11.84
N ALA A 66 -4.91 7.64 -12.53
CA ALA A 66 -5.61 6.51 -11.93
C ALA A 66 -4.64 5.44 -11.39
N ILE A 67 -3.59 5.11 -12.15
CA ILE A 67 -2.53 4.18 -11.71
C ILE A 67 -1.80 4.74 -10.49
N ALA A 68 -1.46 6.04 -10.50
CA ALA A 68 -0.82 6.69 -9.36
C ALA A 68 -1.70 6.64 -8.09
N ALA A 69 -3.00 6.91 -8.24
CA ALA A 69 -3.96 6.85 -7.15
C ALA A 69 -4.11 5.43 -6.60
N ALA A 70 -4.17 4.42 -7.48
CA ALA A 70 -4.24 3.02 -7.09
C ALA A 70 -2.99 2.60 -6.28
N ARG A 71 -1.79 2.95 -6.76
CA ARG A 71 -0.54 2.72 -6.04
C ARG A 71 -0.56 3.37 -4.65
N GLY A 72 -0.95 4.63 -4.57
CA GLY A 72 -1.03 5.37 -3.31
C GLY A 72 -2.02 4.75 -2.32
N ALA A 73 -3.17 4.28 -2.78
CA ALA A 73 -4.17 3.63 -1.94
C ALA A 73 -3.67 2.29 -1.37
N VAL A 74 -3.00 1.47 -2.19
CA VAL A 74 -2.40 0.20 -1.74
C VAL A 74 -1.29 0.47 -0.72
N GLU A 75 -0.41 1.44 -0.97
CA GLU A 75 0.67 1.79 -0.05
C GLU A 75 0.12 2.32 1.29
N ALA A 76 -0.87 3.20 1.25
CA ALA A 76 -1.54 3.69 2.46
C ALA A 76 -2.18 2.55 3.27
N THR A 77 -2.75 1.55 2.59
CA THR A 77 -3.32 0.37 3.24
C THR A 77 -2.23 -0.49 3.89
N SER A 78 -1.10 -0.71 3.22
CA SER A 78 0.07 -1.40 3.77
C SER A 78 0.57 -0.72 5.06
N VAL A 79 0.77 0.59 5.01
CA VAL A 79 1.20 1.40 6.16
C VAL A 79 0.17 1.32 7.29
N GLY A 80 -1.13 1.41 6.98
CA GLY A 80 -2.19 1.31 7.97
C GLY A 80 -2.22 -0.04 8.69
N ILE A 81 -2.07 -1.15 7.95
CA ILE A 81 -2.02 -2.49 8.53
C ILE A 81 -0.81 -2.66 9.44
N LYS A 82 0.37 -2.17 9.02
CA LYS A 82 1.57 -2.20 9.84
C LYS A 82 1.38 -1.38 11.13
N GLY A 83 0.84 -0.17 11.02
CA GLY A 83 0.54 0.66 12.19
C GLY A 83 -0.47 0.03 13.15
N MET A 84 -1.49 -0.67 12.65
CA MET A 84 -2.40 -1.44 13.50
C MET A 84 -1.67 -2.59 14.22
N ALA A 85 -0.80 -3.32 13.53
CA ALA A 85 -0.01 -4.40 14.14
C ALA A 85 0.89 -3.87 15.27
N ASP A 86 1.55 -2.74 15.04
CA ASP A 86 2.39 -2.08 16.04
C ASP A 86 1.55 -1.62 17.24
N GLY A 87 0.36 -1.05 17.01
CA GLY A 87 -0.56 -0.67 18.08
C GLY A 87 -1.07 -1.84 18.93
N TYR A 88 -1.31 -3.00 18.31
CA TYR A 88 -1.68 -4.20 19.08
C TYR A 88 -0.54 -4.69 19.98
N ASP A 89 0.70 -4.70 19.48
CA ASP A 89 1.87 -5.10 20.25
C ASP A 89 2.13 -4.12 21.41
N GLU A 90 1.99 -2.81 21.19
CA GLU A 90 2.12 -1.79 22.24
C GLU A 90 1.09 -1.98 23.36
N VAL A 91 -0.18 -2.19 23.02
CA VAL A 91 -1.23 -2.43 24.02
C VAL A 91 -0.97 -3.74 24.76
N GLN A 92 -0.58 -4.80 24.06
CA GLN A 92 -0.25 -6.08 24.67
C GLN A 92 0.91 -5.94 25.66
N GLN A 93 1.97 -5.23 25.29
CA GLN A 93 3.10 -4.98 26.17
C GLN A 93 2.68 -4.20 27.42
N ALA A 94 1.93 -3.09 27.25
CA ALA A 94 1.48 -2.27 28.38
C ALA A 94 0.59 -3.06 29.36
N VAL A 95 -0.29 -3.93 28.83
CA VAL A 95 -1.17 -4.79 29.64
C VAL A 95 -0.34 -5.86 30.38
N SER A 96 0.62 -6.49 29.71
CA SER A 96 1.52 -7.47 30.34
C SER A 96 2.32 -6.85 31.49
N GLU A 97 2.92 -5.67 31.27
CA GLU A 97 3.68 -4.93 32.29
C GLU A 97 2.80 -4.57 33.50
N LEU A 98 1.56 -4.14 33.26
CA LEU A 98 0.60 -3.85 34.33
C LEU A 98 0.28 -5.10 35.17
N PHE A 99 0.04 -6.24 34.53
CA PHE A 99 -0.24 -7.49 35.23
C PHE A 99 0.96 -7.99 36.03
N GLU A 100 2.18 -7.87 35.50
CA GLU A 100 3.40 -8.21 36.23
C GLU A 100 3.59 -7.34 37.46
N LYS A 101 3.32 -6.04 37.33
CA LYS A 101 3.35 -5.11 38.46
C LYS A 101 2.35 -5.51 39.54
N ILE A 102 1.08 -5.73 39.18
CA ILE A 102 0.03 -6.16 40.12
C ILE A 102 0.41 -7.49 40.79
N ARG A 103 0.94 -8.46 40.02
CA ARG A 103 1.42 -9.74 40.56
C ARG A 103 2.53 -9.54 41.59
N SER A 104 3.47 -8.62 41.34
CA SER A 104 4.56 -8.31 42.27
C SER A 104 4.08 -7.67 43.56
N GLU A 105 3.05 -6.81 43.49
CA GLU A 105 2.48 -6.13 44.66
C GLU A 105 1.60 -7.07 45.51
N ILE A 106 0.91 -8.02 44.89
CA ILE A 106 0.01 -8.97 45.59
C ILE A 106 0.76 -10.24 46.04
N GLY A 107 1.73 -10.72 45.26
CA GLY A 107 2.51 -11.93 45.53
C GLY A 107 3.70 -11.71 46.48
N GLY A 108 3.95 -10.47 46.90
CA GLY A 108 4.98 -10.11 47.88
C GLY A 108 4.52 -10.36 49.32
N ASN A 109 4.54 -11.63 49.74
CA ASN A 109 4.82 -12.03 51.13
C ASN A 109 5.70 -13.28 51.15
#